data_AF-A0A0C2GA29-F1
#
_entry.id   AF-A0A0C2GA29-F1
#
_cell.length_a   1.000
_cell.length_b   1.000
_cell.length_c   1.000
_cell.angle_alpha   90.00
_cell.angle_beta   90.00
_cell.angle_gamma   90.00
#
_symmetry.space_group_name_H-M   'P 1'
#
loop_
_entity.id
_entity.type
_entity.pdbx_description
1 polymer ?
#
loop_
_entity_poly.entity_id
_entity_poly.type
_entity_poly.pdbx_seq_one_letter_code
_entity_poly.pdbx_strand_id
1 'polypeptide(L)'
;MIASFVCVLVCKDWRWTGPGSQSSYHTRTHTMVGLIAMILAWLQPICSLFRCAPDHQNRWLFNWGHRFTGVAAFALATAATAITALEFKIWQERELQLVLVLSPSVILVALIVIFLVIDGKADPEKEANDSVRTLRVSLVFLALGLLMAASMWMSYLLATGYKNAFYGRNRIGDCWYQWMWMRDDQSNSSIVSGLHPLRLSSVHPFFGQSEDGLG
;
A
#
# COMPACT_ATOMS: atom_id res chain seq x y z
N MET A 1 1.22 9.52 -4.41
CA MET A 1 -0.16 9.26 -3.93
C MET A 1 -1.18 9.32 -5.06
N ILE A 2 -1.33 10.44 -5.80
CA ILE A 2 -2.32 10.54 -6.90
C ILE A 2 -2.12 9.46 -7.97
N ALA A 3 -0.88 9.29 -8.47
CA ALA A 3 -0.59 8.27 -9.48
C ALA A 3 -0.98 6.86 -9.01
N SER A 4 -0.71 6.51 -7.74
CA SER A 4 -1.09 5.22 -7.16
C SER A 4 -2.61 5.08 -7.01
N PHE A 5 -3.32 6.13 -6.60
CA PHE A 5 -4.78 6.14 -6.53
C PHE A 5 -5.44 5.98 -7.91
N VAL A 6 -4.97 6.76 -8.90
CA VAL A 6 -5.43 6.65 -10.30
C VAL A 6 -5.12 5.26 -10.85
N CYS A 7 -3.95 4.72 -10.52
CA CYS A 7 -3.61 3.35 -10.83
C CYS A 7 -4.72 2.44 -10.31
N VAL A 8 -4.93 2.34 -9.00
CA VAL A 8 -5.96 1.48 -8.39
C VAL A 8 -7.34 1.60 -9.05
N LEU A 9 -7.79 2.81 -9.40
CA LEU A 9 -9.04 3.01 -10.12
C LEU A 9 -9.05 2.34 -11.50
N VAL A 10 -7.96 2.45 -12.26
CA VAL A 10 -7.84 1.88 -13.62
C VAL A 10 -8.01 0.36 -13.62
N CYS A 11 -7.34 -0.44 -12.77
CA CYS A 11 -7.61 -1.90 -12.74
C CYS A 11 -8.86 -2.29 -11.97
N LYS A 12 -9.55 -1.35 -11.30
CA LYS A 12 -10.91 -1.61 -10.83
C LYS A 12 -11.95 -1.24 -11.88
N ASP A 13 -11.54 -1.01 -13.14
CA ASP A 13 -12.40 -0.54 -14.23
C ASP A 13 -13.17 0.72 -13.85
N TRP A 14 -12.49 1.65 -13.18
CA TRP A 14 -13.07 2.89 -12.63
C TRP A 14 -14.19 2.67 -11.60
N ARG A 15 -14.33 1.45 -11.03
CA ARG A 15 -15.32 1.16 -9.99
C ARG A 15 -14.83 1.63 -8.62
N TRP A 16 -15.71 2.35 -7.93
CA TRP A 16 -15.52 2.79 -6.56
C TRP A 16 -15.71 1.64 -5.56
N THR A 17 -14.75 1.45 -4.65
CA THR A 17 -14.76 0.38 -3.62
C THR A 17 -14.89 0.91 -2.19
N GLY A 18 -15.18 2.20 -2.01
CA GLY A 18 -15.41 2.80 -0.69
C GLY A 18 -16.85 2.58 -0.19
N PRO A 19 -17.27 3.28 0.90
CA PRO A 19 -18.64 3.38 1.37
C PRO A 19 -19.64 3.59 0.24
N GLY A 20 -20.75 2.86 0.32
CA GLY A 20 -21.76 2.78 -0.74
C GLY A 20 -21.49 1.69 -1.78
N SER A 21 -20.32 1.04 -1.78
CA SER A 21 -20.02 -0.10 -2.66
C SER A 21 -20.40 -1.45 -2.03
N GLN A 22 -20.47 -2.48 -2.87
CA GLN A 22 -20.68 -3.88 -2.46
C GLN A 22 -19.39 -4.57 -1.97
N SER A 23 -18.27 -3.85 -1.83
CA SER A 23 -16.98 -4.42 -1.39
C SER A 23 -16.99 -4.84 0.09
N SER A 24 -16.00 -5.61 0.54
CA SER A 24 -15.84 -5.98 1.96
C SER A 24 -15.67 -4.75 2.87
N TYR A 25 -16.04 -4.87 4.14
CA TYR A 25 -15.89 -3.83 5.15
C TYR A 25 -14.46 -3.28 5.24
N HIS A 26 -13.47 -4.18 5.22
CA HIS A 26 -12.05 -3.80 5.29
C HIS A 26 -11.60 -3.02 4.06
N THR A 27 -12.06 -3.42 2.87
CA THR A 27 -11.79 -2.70 1.62
C THR A 27 -12.40 -1.30 1.65
N ARG A 28 -13.66 -1.17 2.08
CA ARG A 28 -14.32 0.15 2.20
C ARG A 28 -13.57 1.07 3.17
N THR A 29 -13.17 0.52 4.32
CA THR A 29 -12.42 1.25 5.35
C THR A 29 -11.05 1.67 4.84
N HIS A 30 -10.30 0.76 4.21
CA HIS A 30 -9.01 1.06 3.59
C HIS A 30 -9.13 2.20 2.56
N THR A 31 -10.09 2.09 1.63
CA THR A 31 -10.29 3.10 0.58
C THR A 31 -10.63 4.48 1.18
N MET A 32 -11.47 4.55 2.22
CA MET A 32 -11.79 5.83 2.85
C MET A 32 -10.64 6.42 3.66
N VAL A 33 -10.00 5.63 4.51
CA VAL A 33 -8.90 6.10 5.34
C VAL A 33 -7.75 6.58 4.45
N GLY A 34 -7.44 5.85 3.37
CA GLY A 34 -6.45 6.24 2.37
C GLY A 34 -6.83 7.52 1.61
N LEU A 35 -8.10 7.69 1.24
CA LEU A 35 -8.58 8.91 0.55
C LEU A 35 -8.50 10.14 1.46
N ILE A 36 -8.94 10.02 2.73
CA ILE A 36 -8.84 11.12 3.70
C ILE A 36 -7.38 11.48 3.95
N ALA A 37 -6.51 10.49 4.13
CA ALA A 37 -5.08 10.72 4.29
C ALA A 37 -4.49 11.49 3.09
N MET A 38 -4.86 11.10 1.86
CA MET A 38 -4.43 11.78 0.64
C MET A 38 -4.92 13.23 0.57
N ILE A 39 -6.19 13.49 0.91
CA ILE A 39 -6.75 14.86 0.93
C ILE A 39 -5.99 15.71 1.94
N LEU A 40 -5.78 15.22 3.16
CA LEU A 40 -5.04 15.95 4.20
C LEU A 40 -3.58 16.21 3.78
N ALA A 41 -2.93 15.25 3.14
CA ALA A 41 -1.56 15.40 2.63
C ALA A 41 -1.46 16.51 1.56
N TRP A 42 -2.46 16.64 0.67
CA TRP A 42 -2.51 17.71 -0.33
C TRP A 42 -2.97 19.06 0.25
N LEU A 43 -3.75 19.04 1.32
CA LEU A 43 -4.14 20.26 2.02
C LEU A 43 -2.93 20.96 2.63
N GLN A 44 -1.90 20.23 3.05
CA GLN A 44 -0.68 20.81 3.63
C GLN A 44 0.05 21.83 2.72
N PRO A 45 0.45 21.50 1.47
CA PRO A 45 1.09 22.47 0.59
C PRO A 45 0.13 23.59 0.18
N ILE A 46 -1.16 23.31 -0.02
CA ILE A 46 -2.16 24.34 -0.37
C ILE A 46 -2.29 25.36 0.75
N CYS A 47 -2.49 24.92 2.00
CA CYS A 47 -2.52 25.81 3.16
C CYS A 47 -1.19 26.54 3.35
N SER A 48 -0.06 25.91 3.03
CA SER A 48 1.26 26.55 3.08
C SER A 48 1.43 27.70 2.09
N LEU A 49 0.77 27.65 0.92
CA LEU A 49 0.77 28.77 -0.03
C LEU A 49 0.01 29.98 0.51
N PHE A 50 -1.02 29.76 1.33
CA PHE A 50 -1.80 30.82 1.99
C PHE A 50 -1.25 31.21 3.37
N ARG A 51 0.00 30.84 3.66
CA ARG A 51 0.69 31.19 4.90
C ARG A 51 0.72 32.70 5.12
N CYS A 52 0.43 33.12 6.35
CA CYS A 52 0.59 34.51 6.78
C CYS A 52 2.06 34.97 6.79
N ALA A 53 2.26 36.29 6.66
CA ALA A 53 3.58 36.93 6.79
C ALA A 53 4.29 36.52 8.10
N PRO A 54 5.64 36.47 8.12
CA PRO A 54 6.40 35.96 9.26
C PRO A 54 6.14 36.71 10.57
N ASP A 55 5.69 37.96 10.50
CA ASP A 55 5.43 38.87 11.64
C ASP A 55 3.94 38.93 12.06
N HIS A 56 3.09 38.09 11.47
CA HIS A 56 1.66 38.10 11.74
C HIS A 56 1.31 37.33 13.03
N GLN A 57 0.50 37.93 13.92
CA GLN A 57 0.14 37.34 15.23
C GLN A 57 -0.48 35.93 15.13
N ASN A 58 -1.23 35.63 14.08
CA ASN A 58 -1.88 34.32 13.90
C ASN A 58 -0.95 33.20 13.36
N ARG A 59 0.36 33.47 13.19
CA ARG A 59 1.31 32.50 12.64
C ARG A 59 1.51 31.27 13.53
N TRP A 60 1.36 31.42 14.85
CA TRP A 60 1.44 30.28 15.78
C TRP A 60 0.29 29.27 15.52
N LEU A 61 -0.92 29.77 15.23
CA LEU A 61 -2.08 28.92 14.95
C LEU A 61 -1.91 28.20 13.61
N PHE A 62 -1.39 28.89 12.60
CA PHE A 62 -1.03 28.28 11.32
C PHE A 62 0.00 27.16 11.50
N ASN A 63 1.07 27.40 12.26
CA ASN A 63 2.11 26.40 12.51
C ASN A 63 1.57 25.17 13.26
N TRP A 64 0.72 25.39 14.26
CA TRP A 64 0.07 24.29 14.99
C TRP A 64 -0.90 23.50 14.11
N GLY A 65 -1.76 24.18 13.36
CA GLY A 65 -2.68 23.57 12.42
C GLY A 65 -1.93 22.75 11.36
N HIS A 66 -0.91 23.34 10.73
CA HIS A 66 -0.09 22.66 9.72
C HIS A 66 0.60 21.41 10.27
N ARG A 67 1.13 21.47 11.50
CA ARG A 67 1.72 20.32 12.20
C ARG A 67 0.67 19.24 12.47
N PHE A 68 -0.49 19.62 13.02
CA PHE A 68 -1.57 18.69 13.33
C PHE A 68 -2.09 17.98 12.08
N THR A 69 -2.34 18.72 10.99
CA THR A 69 -2.78 18.15 9.71
C THR A 69 -1.76 17.15 9.17
N GLY A 70 -0.46 17.42 9.31
CA GLY A 70 0.59 16.48 8.89
C GLY A 70 0.64 15.20 9.69
N VAL A 71 0.58 15.30 11.02
CA VAL A 71 0.56 14.13 11.90
C VAL A 71 -0.70 13.29 11.64
N ALA A 72 -1.86 13.94 11.47
CA ALA A 72 -3.11 13.26 11.16
C ALA A 72 -3.05 12.53 9.79
N ALA A 73 -2.53 13.20 8.75
CA ALA A 73 -2.37 12.59 7.44
C ALA A 73 -1.44 11.36 7.49
N PHE A 74 -0.32 11.46 8.22
CA PHE A 74 0.62 10.35 8.38
C PHE A 74 0.02 9.18 9.18
N ALA A 75 -0.71 9.46 10.26
CA ALA A 75 -1.36 8.44 11.07
C ALA A 75 -2.43 7.67 10.25
N LEU A 76 -3.27 8.39 9.50
CA LEU A 76 -4.27 7.78 8.63
C LEU A 76 -3.63 6.98 7.49
N ALA A 77 -2.56 7.49 6.87
CA ALA A 77 -1.83 6.74 5.85
C ALA A 77 -1.26 5.43 6.41
N THR A 78 -0.65 5.47 7.60
CA THR A 78 -0.12 4.28 8.28
C THR A 78 -1.23 3.30 8.67
N ALA A 79 -2.40 3.80 9.09
CA ALA A 79 -3.55 2.95 9.36
C ALA A 79 -4.07 2.26 8.08
N ALA A 80 -4.16 2.97 6.96
CA ALA A 80 -4.58 2.39 5.68
C ALA A 80 -3.61 1.29 5.21
N THR A 81 -2.29 1.50 5.34
CA THR A 81 -1.29 0.50 4.97
C THR A 81 -1.31 -0.70 5.93
N ALA A 82 -1.53 -0.48 7.23
CA ALA A 82 -1.70 -1.56 8.20
C ALA A 82 -2.95 -2.42 7.91
N ILE A 83 -4.09 -1.79 7.58
CA ILE A 83 -5.30 -2.52 7.14
C ILE A 83 -4.98 -3.38 5.91
N THR A 84 -4.17 -2.85 4.98
CA THR A 84 -3.73 -3.60 3.80
C THR A 84 -2.92 -4.83 4.21
N ALA A 85 -1.97 -4.65 5.14
CA ALA A 85 -1.07 -5.70 5.58
C ALA A 85 -1.78 -6.82 6.36
N LEU A 86 -2.81 -6.49 7.14
CA LEU A 86 -3.57 -7.46 7.91
C LEU A 86 -4.57 -8.21 7.04
N GLU A 87 -5.35 -7.51 6.22
CA GLU A 87 -6.54 -8.10 5.59
C GLU A 87 -6.26 -8.70 4.21
N PHE A 88 -5.29 -8.14 3.48
CA PHE A 88 -4.96 -8.61 2.14
C PHE A 88 -3.78 -9.57 2.27
N LYS A 89 -4.04 -10.87 2.11
CA LYS A 89 -3.01 -11.91 2.09
C LYS A 89 -2.19 -11.82 0.79
N ILE A 90 -1.23 -10.90 0.75
CA ILE A 90 -0.36 -10.67 -0.41
C ILE A 90 0.86 -11.61 -0.34
N TRP A 91 1.32 -11.92 0.87
CA TRP A 91 2.47 -12.79 1.13
C TRP A 91 2.04 -14.03 1.93
N GLN A 92 2.81 -15.12 1.78
CA GLN A 92 2.61 -16.35 2.56
C GLN A 92 2.78 -16.10 4.06
N GLU A 93 3.72 -15.24 4.43
CA GLU A 93 4.03 -14.89 5.81
C GLU A 93 3.46 -13.50 6.17
N ARG A 94 2.42 -13.49 7.02
CA ARG A 94 1.76 -12.25 7.48
C ARG A 94 2.73 -11.32 8.22
N GLU A 95 3.61 -11.88 9.03
CA GLU A 95 4.58 -11.11 9.83
C GLU A 95 5.55 -10.34 8.94
N LEU A 96 6.03 -10.96 7.86
CA LEU A 96 6.94 -10.32 6.91
C LEU A 96 6.25 -9.14 6.20
N GLN A 97 4.97 -9.30 5.83
CA GLN A 97 4.19 -8.24 5.20
C GLN A 97 3.99 -7.04 6.13
N LEU A 98 3.72 -7.28 7.42
CA LEU A 98 3.59 -6.22 8.42
C LEU A 98 4.91 -5.48 8.66
N VAL A 99 6.00 -6.22 8.86
CA VAL A 99 7.34 -5.63 9.05
C VAL A 99 7.72 -4.78 7.85
N LEU A 100 7.47 -5.27 6.63
CA LEU A 100 7.80 -4.55 5.41
C LEU A 100 7.04 -3.23 5.30
N VAL A 101 5.73 -3.25 5.58
CA VAL A 101 4.85 -2.10 5.43
C VAL A 101 5.03 -1.07 6.55
N LEU A 102 5.31 -1.52 7.78
CA LEU A 102 5.45 -0.62 8.94
C LEU A 102 6.89 -0.12 9.15
N SER A 103 7.90 -0.84 8.66
CA SER A 103 9.31 -0.44 8.85
C SER A 103 9.61 1.00 8.39
N PRO A 104 9.10 1.52 7.24
CA PRO A 104 9.39 2.89 6.84
C PRO A 104 8.74 3.90 7.78
N SER A 105 7.52 3.62 8.27
CA SER A 105 6.82 4.49 9.24
C SER A 105 7.55 4.55 10.57
N VAL A 106 8.06 3.42 11.07
CA VAL A 106 8.82 3.37 12.33
C VAL A 106 10.12 4.16 12.20
N ILE A 107 10.86 3.98 11.10
CA ILE A 107 12.12 4.70 10.93
C ILE A 107 11.87 6.21 10.78
N LEU A 108 10.81 6.61 10.09
CA LEU A 108 10.43 8.03 9.98
C LEU A 108 10.15 8.62 11.37
N VAL A 109 9.37 7.94 12.21
CA VAL A 109 9.08 8.41 13.58
C VAL A 109 10.36 8.49 14.41
N ALA A 110 11.24 7.48 14.34
CA ALA A 110 12.52 7.49 15.06
C ALA A 110 13.38 8.68 14.65
N LEU A 111 13.47 8.98 13.34
CA LEU A 111 14.23 10.12 12.84
C LEU A 111 13.63 11.46 13.27
N ILE A 112 12.31 11.59 13.29
CA ILE A 112 11.62 12.79 13.82
C ILE A 112 11.97 12.98 15.31
N VAL A 113 11.92 11.91 16.11
CA VAL A 113 12.27 11.98 17.54
C VAL A 113 13.75 12.37 17.72
N ILE A 114 14.66 11.76 16.96
CA ILE A 114 16.09 12.11 16.99
C ILE A 114 16.28 13.59 16.65
N PHE A 115 15.62 14.09 15.60
CA PHE A 115 15.67 15.49 15.22
C PHE A 115 15.20 16.41 16.34
N LEU A 116 14.06 16.11 16.98
CA LEU A 116 13.54 16.90 18.09
C LEU A 116 14.47 16.89 19.32
N VAL A 117 15.14 15.78 19.60
CA VAL A 117 16.12 15.68 20.69
C VAL A 117 17.38 16.48 20.39
N ILE A 118 17.85 16.49 19.13
CA ILE A 118 18.99 17.30 18.70
C ILE A 118 18.64 18.79 18.78
N ASP A 119 17.47 19.18 18.26
CA ASP A 119 16.97 20.56 18.26
C ASP A 119 16.80 21.09 19.69
N GLY A 120 16.24 20.27 20.59
CA GLY A 120 16.06 20.63 22.00
C GLY A 120 17.37 20.76 22.80
N LYS A 121 18.50 20.25 22.29
CA LYS A 121 19.82 20.35 22.93
C LYS A 121 20.74 21.39 22.27
N ALA A 122 20.30 22.05 21.21
CA ALA A 122 21.12 23.02 20.50
C ALA A 122 21.20 24.34 21.30
N ASP A 123 22.43 24.74 21.66
CA ASP A 123 22.67 26.03 22.35
C ASP A 123 22.25 27.19 21.42
N PRO A 124 21.30 28.06 21.82
CA PRO A 124 20.79 29.14 20.96
C PRO A 124 21.88 30.16 20.56
N GLU A 125 22.95 30.27 21.35
CA GLU A 125 24.09 31.16 21.10
C GLU A 125 25.03 30.64 19.99
N LYS A 126 25.15 29.31 19.80
CA LYS A 126 25.96 28.70 18.73
C LYS A 126 25.19 28.52 17.42
N GLU A 127 23.86 28.56 17.47
CA GLU A 127 22.93 28.41 16.34
C GLU A 127 22.62 29.73 15.61
N ALA A 128 23.27 30.85 15.97
CA ALA A 128 23.05 32.16 15.34
C ALA A 128 23.42 32.21 13.84
N ASN A 129 24.15 31.21 13.33
CA ASN A 129 24.41 31.10 11.89
C ASN A 129 23.29 30.29 11.21
N ASP A 130 22.35 31.00 10.58
CA ASP A 130 21.20 30.45 9.85
C ASP A 130 21.59 29.39 8.79
N SER A 131 22.84 29.46 8.29
CA SER A 131 23.42 28.49 7.36
C SER A 131 23.63 27.11 8.00
N VAL A 132 24.05 27.04 9.27
CA VAL A 132 24.29 25.78 9.98
C VAL A 132 22.97 25.07 10.26
N ARG A 133 21.96 25.81 10.71
CA ARG A 133 20.60 25.30 10.91
C ARG A 133 19.99 24.77 9.61
N THR A 134 20.08 25.55 8.54
CA THR A 134 19.60 25.15 7.20
C THR A 134 20.32 23.90 6.68
N LEU A 135 21.64 23.81 6.90
CA LEU A 135 22.43 22.65 6.48
C LEU A 135 22.08 21.40 7.28
N ARG A 136 21.90 21.49 8.61
CA ARG A 136 21.44 20.39 9.46
C ARG A 136 20.07 19.87 9.03
N VAL A 137 19.12 20.77 8.82
CA VAL A 137 17.76 20.43 8.37
C VAL A 137 17.82 19.76 6.98
N SER A 138 18.60 20.30 6.06
CA SER A 138 18.78 19.72 4.71
C SER A 138 19.42 18.33 4.74
N LEU A 139 20.40 18.10 5.61
CA LEU A 139 21.07 16.81 5.78
C LEU A 139 20.12 15.75 6.34
N VAL A 140 19.23 16.14 7.28
CA VAL A 140 18.17 15.26 7.79
C VAL A 140 17.18 14.88 6.69
N PHE A 141 16.73 15.83 5.86
CA PHE A 141 15.85 15.54 4.72
C PHE A 141 16.52 14.65 3.66
N LEU A 142 17.83 14.83 3.43
CA LEU A 142 18.59 13.99 2.51
C LEU A 142 18.78 12.56 3.07
N ALA A 143 19.11 12.42 4.35
CA ALA A 143 19.20 11.13 5.02
C ALA A 143 17.84 10.40 5.03
N LEU A 144 16.74 11.13 5.24
CA LEU A 144 15.37 10.62 5.12
C LEU A 144 15.08 10.08 3.71
N GLY A 145 15.42 10.86 2.67
CA GLY A 145 15.24 10.44 1.28
C GLY A 145 16.03 9.18 0.94
N LEU A 146 17.30 9.12 1.34
CA LEU A 146 18.17 7.96 1.10
C LEU A 146 17.70 6.71 1.84
N LEU A 147 17.29 6.86 3.10
CA LEU A 147 16.86 5.74 3.92
C LEU A 147 15.50 5.21 3.45
N MET A 148 14.60 6.08 2.99
CA MET A 148 13.33 5.66 2.39
C MET A 148 13.53 5.01 1.01
N ALA A 149 14.51 5.48 0.22
CA ALA A 149 14.91 4.80 -1.01
C ALA A 149 15.52 3.42 -0.71
N ALA A 150 16.34 3.29 0.33
CA ALA A 150 16.91 2.03 0.76
C ALA A 150 15.84 1.05 1.27
N SER A 151 14.85 1.51 2.04
CA SER A 151 13.75 0.64 2.50
C SER A 151 12.87 0.17 1.34
N MET A 152 12.56 1.04 0.37
CA MET A 152 11.88 0.66 -0.87
C MET A 152 12.71 -0.30 -1.73
N TRP A 153 14.02 -0.09 -1.83
CA TRP A 153 14.93 -0.96 -2.56
C TRP A 153 15.02 -2.35 -1.91
N MET A 154 15.11 -2.41 -0.57
CA MET A 154 15.08 -3.68 0.16
C MET A 154 13.74 -4.40 0.00
N SER A 155 12.63 -3.66 -0.03
CA SER A 155 11.31 -4.23 -0.31
C SER A 155 11.20 -4.81 -1.72
N TYR A 156 11.80 -4.13 -2.71
CA TYR A 156 11.93 -4.62 -4.07
C TYR A 156 12.80 -5.88 -4.16
N LEU A 157 13.95 -5.90 -3.49
CA LEU A 157 14.85 -7.06 -3.44
C LEU A 157 14.19 -8.27 -2.77
N LEU A 158 13.43 -8.07 -1.69
CA LEU A 158 12.66 -9.15 -1.08
C LEU A 158 11.57 -9.67 -2.02
N ALA A 159 10.85 -8.78 -2.72
CA ALA A 159 9.84 -9.17 -3.70
C ALA A 159 10.41 -9.95 -4.91
N THR A 160 11.62 -9.61 -5.35
CA THR A 160 12.27 -10.28 -6.49
C THR A 160 13.06 -11.52 -6.09
N GLY A 161 13.76 -11.47 -4.95
CA GLY A 161 14.56 -12.57 -4.39
C GLY A 161 13.70 -13.75 -3.94
N TYR A 162 12.55 -13.50 -3.31
CA TYR A 162 11.58 -14.55 -2.96
C TYR A 162 11.06 -15.28 -4.21
N LYS A 163 10.87 -14.53 -5.30
CA LYS A 163 10.48 -15.05 -6.62
C LYS A 163 11.54 -15.99 -7.21
N ASN A 164 12.81 -15.60 -7.13
CA ASN A 164 13.92 -16.36 -7.69
C ASN A 164 14.24 -17.64 -6.87
N ALA A 165 13.94 -17.64 -5.57
CA ALA A 165 14.13 -18.80 -4.70
C ALA A 165 13.03 -19.89 -4.86
N PHE A 166 11.81 -19.52 -5.26
CA PHE A 166 10.66 -20.45 -5.28
C PHE A 166 9.97 -20.62 -6.65
N TYR A 167 10.13 -19.72 -7.62
CA TYR A 167 9.47 -19.83 -8.93
C TYR A 167 10.38 -19.39 -10.07
N GLY A 168 11.10 -20.36 -10.65
CA GLY A 168 11.76 -20.20 -11.94
C GLY A 168 10.76 -20.16 -13.09
N ARG A 169 10.02 -19.05 -13.29
CA ARG A 169 9.53 -18.62 -14.61
C ARG A 169 8.89 -17.23 -14.59
N ASN A 170 9.41 -16.37 -15.47
CA ASN A 170 8.82 -15.16 -16.06
C ASN A 170 7.36 -14.85 -15.71
N ARG A 171 7.14 -13.95 -14.73
CA ARG A 171 5.98 -13.05 -14.65
C ARG A 171 6.35 -11.84 -13.80
N ILE A 172 7.11 -10.92 -14.39
CA ILE A 172 7.54 -9.67 -13.74
C ILE A 172 6.35 -8.78 -13.38
N GLY A 173 5.21 -8.91 -14.06
CA GLY A 173 3.96 -8.23 -13.72
C GLY A 173 3.40 -8.68 -12.36
N ASP A 174 3.15 -9.96 -12.15
CA ASP A 174 2.10 -10.34 -11.20
C ASP A 174 2.34 -9.98 -9.73
N CYS A 175 3.57 -9.99 -9.19
CA CYS A 175 3.79 -9.64 -7.76
C CYS A 175 3.87 -8.14 -7.48
N TRP A 176 4.47 -7.35 -8.38
CA TRP A 176 4.39 -5.89 -8.27
C TRP A 176 2.95 -5.44 -8.51
N TYR A 177 2.25 -6.15 -9.41
CA TYR A 177 0.83 -5.94 -9.58
C TYR A 177 0.05 -6.39 -8.33
N GLN A 178 0.38 -7.47 -7.64
CA GLN A 178 -0.38 -7.92 -6.45
C GLN A 178 -0.15 -7.04 -5.21
N TRP A 179 1.03 -6.43 -5.08
CA TRP A 179 1.33 -5.45 -4.02
C TRP A 179 0.72 -4.07 -4.31
N MET A 180 0.66 -3.66 -5.58
CA MET A 180 0.07 -2.38 -6.01
C MET A 180 -1.43 -2.47 -6.33
N TRP A 181 -1.96 -3.67 -6.50
CA TRP A 181 -3.33 -3.93 -6.93
C TRP A 181 -3.98 -4.99 -6.05
N MET A 182 -4.79 -4.51 -5.09
CA MET A 182 -5.77 -5.28 -4.31
C MET A 182 -6.70 -6.08 -5.24
N ARG A 183 -6.26 -7.26 -5.68
CA ARG A 183 -7.11 -8.24 -6.32
C ARG A 183 -7.75 -9.08 -5.22
N ASP A 184 -9.04 -8.84 -4.97
CA ASP A 184 -9.88 -9.74 -4.19
C ASP A 184 -10.03 -11.04 -4.99
N ASP A 185 -9.18 -12.03 -4.71
CA ASP A 185 -9.36 -13.41 -5.20
C ASP A 185 -10.46 -14.15 -4.40
N GLN A 186 -11.45 -13.43 -3.85
CA GLN A 186 -12.62 -14.03 -3.22
C GLN A 186 -13.76 -14.33 -4.22
N SER A 187 -13.61 -13.94 -5.49
CA SER A 187 -14.66 -14.17 -6.51
C SER A 187 -14.52 -15.47 -7.30
N ASN A 188 -13.46 -16.27 -7.09
CA ASN A 188 -13.21 -17.45 -7.94
C ASN A 188 -13.40 -18.82 -7.26
N SER A 189 -13.89 -18.86 -6.01
CA SER A 189 -14.26 -20.12 -5.35
C SER A 189 -15.71 -20.57 -5.61
N SER A 190 -16.50 -19.82 -6.38
CA SER A 190 -17.92 -20.14 -6.64
C SER A 190 -18.20 -20.67 -8.07
N ILE A 191 -17.22 -20.72 -8.97
CA ILE A 191 -17.43 -21.11 -10.38
C ILE A 191 -16.91 -22.54 -10.69
N VAL A 192 -16.20 -23.19 -9.75
CA VAL A 192 -15.69 -24.58 -9.94
C VAL A 192 -16.50 -25.60 -9.13
N SER A 193 -17.84 -25.52 -9.19
CA SER A 193 -18.73 -26.56 -8.63
C SER A 193 -19.93 -26.88 -9.54
N GLY A 194 -19.88 -26.46 -10.81
CA GLY A 194 -20.96 -26.63 -11.78
C GLY A 194 -20.66 -27.54 -12.98
N LEU A 195 -19.64 -28.40 -12.91
CA LEU A 195 -19.36 -29.38 -13.96
C LEU A 195 -19.73 -30.78 -13.46
N HIS A 196 -20.99 -31.14 -13.71
CA HIS A 196 -21.45 -32.53 -13.73
C HIS A 196 -20.53 -33.35 -14.68
N PRO A 197 -20.05 -34.54 -14.28
CA PRO A 197 -19.34 -35.41 -15.20
C PRO A 197 -20.33 -35.95 -16.24
N LEU A 198 -20.14 -35.54 -17.49
CA LEU A 198 -20.83 -36.11 -18.63
C LEU A 198 -20.51 -37.61 -18.69
N ARG A 199 -21.57 -38.39 -18.47
CA ARG A 199 -21.64 -39.84 -18.70
C ARG A 199 -21.29 -40.11 -20.17
N LEU A 200 -20.12 -40.70 -20.41
CA LEU A 200 -19.80 -41.33 -21.69
C LEU A 200 -20.79 -42.48 -21.90
N SER A 201 -21.80 -42.23 -22.74
CA SER A 201 -22.72 -43.27 -23.20
C SER A 201 -21.95 -44.16 -24.17
N SER A 202 -21.80 -45.41 -23.78
CA SER A 202 -21.20 -46.49 -24.56
C SER A 202 -21.90 -46.63 -25.91
N VAL A 203 -21.08 -46.59 -26.96
CA VAL A 203 -21.42 -46.94 -28.34
C VAL A 203 -21.85 -48.40 -28.39
N HIS A 204 -23.06 -48.66 -28.87
CA HIS A 204 -23.55 -49.98 -29.24
C HIS A 204 -22.75 -50.54 -30.44
N PRO A 205 -22.26 -51.78 -30.40
CA PRO A 205 -21.92 -52.52 -31.61
C PRO A 205 -23.17 -53.19 -32.19
N PHE A 206 -23.40 -52.94 -33.46
CA PHE A 206 -24.44 -53.53 -34.31
C PHE A 206 -23.80 -54.70 -35.07
N PHE A 207 -24.07 -55.94 -34.65
CA PHE A 207 -23.86 -57.20 -35.38
C PHE A 207 -24.90 -58.16 -34.75
N GLY A 208 -25.96 -58.59 -35.42
CA GLY A 208 -25.92 -59.49 -36.58
C GLY A 208 -26.08 -60.93 -36.08
N GLN A 209 -27.28 -61.32 -35.62
CA GLN A 209 -27.64 -62.72 -35.32
C GLN A 209 -28.44 -63.30 -36.49
N SER A 210 -27.89 -64.34 -37.11
CA SER A 210 -28.54 -65.25 -38.05
C SER A 210 -28.06 -66.66 -37.71
N GLU A 211 -29.02 -67.52 -37.35
CA GLU A 211 -29.12 -69.00 -37.55
C GLU A 211 -27.93 -69.87 -37.07
N ASP A 212 -28.08 -70.88 -36.22
CA ASP A 212 -28.75 -72.19 -36.33
C ASP A 212 -28.91 -72.77 -34.89
N GLY A 213 -29.83 -73.64 -34.46
CA GLY A 213 -30.46 -74.80 -35.08
C GLY A 213 -30.08 -76.10 -34.33
N LEU A 214 -31.09 -76.73 -33.68
CA LEU A 214 -31.22 -78.16 -33.34
C LEU A 214 -30.60 -78.74 -32.04
N GLY A 215 -31.43 -79.51 -31.32
CA GLY A 215 -31.00 -80.59 -30.41
C GLY A 215 -31.76 -80.67 -29.10
#